data_AF-A0A930QGA5-F1
#
_entry.id   AF-A0A930QGA5-F1
#
_cell.length_a   1.000
_cell.length_b   1.000
_cell.length_c   1.000
_cell.angle_alpha   90.00
_cell.angle_beta   90.00
_cell.angle_gamma   90.00
#
_symmetry.space_group_name_H-M   'P 1'
#
loop_
_entity.id
_entity.type
_entity.pdbx_description
1 polymer ?
#
loop_
_entity_poly.entity_id
_entity_poly.type
_entity_poly.pdbx_seq_one_letter_code
_entity_poly.pdbx_strand_id
1 'polypeptide(L)'
;DTQQRKGDLKNFYHNLDFIEHASADYILLANGSFVYNVDFDKVLRFHQNTGADITLVSHTTEDENTGSNVVLETAENGLILDITEKPVAYEGMKVSMGVYLMEKAVFVECVRYAYEHGGQIFLLDGIIRRAANYTMFAYAHDGYMAHVDSMATYYRANMEILDPSVWEELFMGERPIYTKIKDGVPVQYKDTAKVENSLIANGCIIRGEVENSILFRGVTVGRGVKIRNSIIMQKCDIQNGACVENVICDKNVVITADKWLKGAMEYPLVIRKNATI
;
A
#
# COMPACT_ATOMS: atom_id res chain seq x y z
N ASP A 1 -9.96 -14.12 -31.04
CA ASP A 1 -9.11 -14.35 -29.85
C ASP A 1 -9.86 -14.09 -28.57
N THR A 2 -10.55 -15.13 -28.15
CA THR A 2 -11.58 -15.18 -27.11
C THR A 2 -11.03 -15.92 -25.90
N GLN A 3 -11.23 -15.33 -24.72
CA GLN A 3 -10.79 -15.78 -23.38
C GLN A 3 -9.30 -15.63 -23.06
N GLN A 4 -8.85 -14.38 -22.92
CA GLN A 4 -7.70 -14.06 -22.08
C GLN A 4 -8.11 -14.38 -20.63
N ARG A 5 -7.66 -15.52 -20.07
CA ARG A 5 -7.81 -15.81 -18.64
C ARG A 5 -7.27 -14.60 -17.85
N LYS A 6 -8.16 -13.90 -17.14
CA LYS A 6 -7.83 -12.77 -16.27
C LYS A 6 -7.41 -13.33 -14.91
N GLY A 7 -6.53 -12.65 -14.19
CA GLY A 7 -6.08 -13.05 -12.85
C GLY A 7 -4.57 -13.35 -12.77
N ASP A 8 -4.07 -13.46 -11.54
CA ASP A 8 -2.65 -13.62 -11.20
C ASP A 8 -2.11 -15.02 -11.48
N LEU A 9 -2.98 -16.03 -11.46
CA LEU A 9 -2.63 -17.45 -11.57
C LEU A 9 -1.96 -17.78 -12.92
N LYS A 10 -2.39 -17.11 -13.99
CA LYS A 10 -1.74 -17.22 -15.31
C LYS A 10 -0.27 -16.77 -15.26
N ASN A 11 0.02 -15.69 -14.53
CA ASN A 11 1.38 -15.17 -14.42
C ASN A 11 2.25 -16.14 -13.62
N PHE A 12 1.73 -16.71 -12.52
CA PHE A 12 2.45 -17.74 -11.78
C PHE A 12 2.71 -18.97 -12.64
N TYR A 13 1.69 -19.50 -13.33
CA TYR A 13 1.81 -20.72 -14.14
C TYR A 13 2.86 -20.58 -15.25
N HIS A 14 2.87 -19.45 -15.98
CA HIS A 14 3.85 -19.21 -17.05
C HIS A 14 5.29 -19.00 -16.55
N ASN A 15 5.48 -18.72 -15.25
CA ASN A 15 6.79 -18.53 -14.65
C ASN A 15 7.17 -19.69 -13.70
N LEU A 16 6.41 -20.78 -13.68
CA LEU A 16 6.72 -21.93 -12.82
C LEU A 16 8.11 -22.50 -13.08
N ASP A 17 8.56 -22.53 -14.33
CA ASP A 17 9.90 -23.00 -14.68
C ASP A 17 11.00 -22.25 -13.92
N PHE A 18 10.91 -20.92 -13.83
CA PHE A 18 11.85 -20.12 -13.04
C PHE A 18 11.79 -20.47 -11.54
N ILE A 19 10.59 -20.69 -11.02
CA ILE A 19 10.37 -20.97 -9.60
C ILE A 19 10.87 -22.36 -9.24
N GLU A 20 10.60 -23.37 -10.06
CA GLU A 20 11.02 -24.76 -9.88
C GLU A 20 12.55 -24.88 -9.85
N HIS A 21 13.24 -24.13 -10.72
CA HIS A 21 14.71 -24.10 -10.80
C HIS A 21 15.39 -23.24 -9.70
N ALA A 22 14.62 -22.43 -8.95
CA ALA A 22 15.18 -21.65 -7.85
C ALA A 22 15.64 -22.56 -6.70
N SER A 23 16.79 -22.28 -6.10
CA SER A 23 17.33 -23.08 -4.98
C SER A 23 16.62 -22.84 -3.65
N ALA A 24 15.67 -21.91 -3.59
CA ALA A 24 14.90 -21.62 -2.38
C ALA A 24 13.89 -22.73 -2.08
N ASP A 25 13.77 -23.06 -0.80
CA ASP A 25 12.80 -24.06 -0.31
C ASP A 25 11.42 -23.46 -0.04
N TYR A 26 11.37 -22.18 0.32
CA TYR A 26 10.15 -21.46 0.64
C TYR A 26 9.84 -20.37 -0.38
N ILE A 27 8.54 -20.12 -0.58
CA ILE A 27 8.01 -19.04 -1.39
C ILE A 27 7.27 -18.07 -0.47
N LEU A 28 7.71 -16.81 -0.48
CA LEU A 28 7.00 -15.69 0.12
C LEU A 28 6.30 -14.91 -1.00
N LEU A 29 4.98 -15.01 -1.05
CA LEU A 29 4.15 -14.15 -1.89
C LEU A 29 3.74 -12.94 -1.08
N ALA A 30 3.98 -11.73 -1.59
CA ALA A 30 3.56 -10.49 -0.96
C ALA A 30 2.82 -9.61 -1.97
N ASN A 31 1.61 -9.21 -1.63
CA ASN A 31 0.85 -8.25 -2.42
C ASN A 31 1.45 -6.84 -2.30
N GLY A 32 1.50 -6.11 -3.43
CA GLY A 32 2.03 -4.75 -3.51
C GLY A 32 1.03 -3.64 -3.20
N SER A 33 -0.21 -3.95 -2.80
CA SER A 33 -1.23 -2.95 -2.42
C SER A 33 -1.19 -2.53 -0.96
N PHE A 34 -0.31 -3.14 -0.15
CA PHE A 34 -0.22 -2.86 1.29
C PHE A 34 1.05 -2.09 1.65
N VAL A 35 0.95 -1.20 2.63
CA VAL A 35 2.07 -0.46 3.23
C VAL A 35 2.28 -0.99 4.65
N TYR A 36 3.45 -1.56 4.92
CA TYR A 36 3.84 -2.11 6.22
C TYR A 36 5.37 -2.28 6.30
N ASN A 37 5.90 -2.54 7.49
CA ASN A 37 7.31 -2.91 7.70
C ASN A 37 7.44 -4.18 8.57
N VAL A 38 7.39 -5.35 7.93
CA VAL A 38 7.34 -6.67 8.58
C VAL A 38 8.71 -7.35 8.57
N ASP A 39 9.03 -8.07 9.64
CA ASP A 39 10.17 -8.98 9.74
C ASP A 39 9.77 -10.39 9.27
N PHE A 40 10.14 -10.74 8.05
CA PHE A 40 9.81 -12.04 7.48
C PHE A 40 10.61 -13.20 8.09
N ASP A 41 11.72 -12.95 8.79
CA ASP A 41 12.43 -14.03 9.50
C ASP A 41 11.58 -14.56 10.66
N LYS A 42 10.81 -13.69 11.31
CA LYS A 42 9.84 -14.10 12.35
C LYS A 42 8.69 -14.91 11.75
N VAL A 43 8.19 -14.50 10.60
CA VAL A 43 7.14 -15.24 9.87
C VAL A 43 7.64 -16.63 9.47
N LEU A 44 8.88 -16.72 8.98
CA LEU A 44 9.50 -17.99 8.62
C LEU A 44 9.67 -18.93 9.82
N ARG A 45 10.17 -18.43 10.95
CA ARG A 45 10.29 -19.22 12.18
C ARG A 45 8.94 -19.72 12.67
N PHE A 46 7.91 -18.88 12.61
CA PHE A 46 6.55 -19.27 12.97
C PHE A 46 6.01 -20.39 12.06
N HIS A 47 6.21 -20.26 10.75
CA HIS A 47 5.84 -21.28 9.76
C HIS A 47 6.53 -22.62 10.04
N GLN A 48 7.83 -22.60 10.30
CA GLN A 48 8.62 -23.79 10.65
C GLN A 48 8.18 -24.43 11.97
N ASN A 49 7.88 -23.63 13.00
CA ASN A 49 7.48 -24.14 14.31
C ASN A 49 6.07 -24.74 14.31
N THR A 50 5.17 -24.22 13.45
CA THR A 50 3.80 -24.73 13.33
C THR A 50 3.70 -25.93 12.41
N GLY A 51 4.64 -26.09 11.46
CA GLY A 51 4.57 -27.11 10.42
C GLY A 51 3.38 -26.88 9.47
N ALA A 52 2.94 -25.63 9.33
CA ALA A 52 1.83 -25.26 8.46
C ALA A 52 2.20 -25.47 6.99
N ASP A 53 1.26 -25.89 6.16
CA ASP A 53 1.43 -25.91 4.71
C ASP A 53 1.49 -24.46 4.16
N ILE A 54 0.67 -23.58 4.74
CA ILE A 54 0.61 -22.15 4.37
C ILE A 54 0.48 -21.29 5.62
N THR A 55 1.34 -20.28 5.74
CA THR A 55 1.21 -19.21 6.74
C THR A 55 0.76 -17.92 6.08
N LEU A 56 -0.34 -17.34 6.56
CA LEU A 56 -0.84 -16.05 6.13
C LEU A 56 -0.43 -14.98 7.16
N VAL A 57 0.01 -13.81 6.70
CA VAL A 57 0.17 -12.66 7.60
C VAL A 57 -1.16 -11.94 7.72
N SER A 58 -1.61 -11.74 8.96
CA SER A 58 -2.88 -11.11 9.30
C SER A 58 -2.66 -9.86 10.14
N HIS A 59 -3.56 -8.90 10.01
CA HIS A 59 -3.64 -7.73 10.88
C HIS A 59 -5.05 -7.66 11.48
N THR A 60 -5.16 -7.17 12.71
CA THR A 60 -6.47 -6.95 13.35
C THR A 60 -6.93 -5.54 12.99
N THR A 61 -8.09 -5.40 12.36
CA THR A 61 -8.61 -4.08 11.98
C THR A 61 -8.97 -3.27 13.21
N GLU A 62 -8.44 -2.05 13.31
CA GLU A 62 -8.78 -1.08 14.36
C GLU A 62 -10.07 -0.31 14.07
N ASP A 63 -10.40 -0.17 12.78
CA ASP A 63 -11.57 0.57 12.30
C ASP A 63 -12.34 -0.22 11.24
N GLU A 64 -13.54 0.27 10.91
CA GLU A 64 -14.28 -0.22 9.75
C GLU A 64 -13.50 0.01 8.45
N ASN A 65 -13.21 -1.08 7.74
CA ASN A 65 -12.58 -1.03 6.43
C ASN A 65 -13.55 -1.50 5.35
N THR A 66 -13.89 -0.61 4.43
CA THR A 66 -14.75 -0.90 3.28
C THR A 66 -13.90 -1.29 2.07
N GLY A 67 -14.39 -2.21 1.24
CA GLY A 67 -13.67 -2.70 0.07
C GLY A 67 -13.53 -4.22 0.05
N SER A 68 -12.58 -4.73 -0.73
CA SER A 68 -12.31 -6.18 -0.78
C SER A 68 -11.39 -6.56 0.39
N ASN A 69 -11.98 -7.16 1.43
CA ASN A 69 -11.25 -7.61 2.61
C ASN A 69 -11.26 -9.14 2.67
N VAL A 70 -10.09 -9.75 2.81
CA VAL A 70 -9.95 -11.19 3.05
C VAL A 70 -9.91 -11.43 4.54
N VAL A 71 -11.05 -11.77 5.13
CA VAL A 71 -11.23 -12.00 6.57
C VAL A 71 -10.86 -13.44 6.92
N LEU A 72 -10.11 -13.58 8.01
CA LEU A 72 -9.62 -14.87 8.53
C LEU A 72 -10.34 -15.19 9.84
N GLU A 73 -10.99 -16.33 9.90
CA GLU A 73 -11.46 -16.91 11.17
C GLU A 73 -10.39 -17.84 11.71
N THR A 74 -9.98 -17.66 12.97
CA THR A 74 -8.86 -18.39 13.56
C THR A 74 -9.21 -18.95 14.93
N ALA A 75 -8.71 -20.12 15.25
CA ALA A 75 -8.64 -20.61 16.64
C ALA A 75 -7.62 -19.80 17.47
N GLU A 76 -7.60 -20.01 18.79
CA GLU A 76 -6.72 -19.28 19.72
C GLU A 76 -5.23 -19.45 19.40
N ASN A 77 -4.83 -20.61 18.88
CA ASN A 77 -3.44 -20.89 18.49
C ASN A 77 -3.05 -20.33 17.12
N GLY A 78 -3.94 -19.59 16.45
CA GLY A 78 -3.72 -19.02 15.12
C GLY A 78 -4.04 -19.96 13.96
N LEU A 79 -4.52 -21.20 14.20
CA LEU A 79 -4.99 -22.09 13.14
C LEU A 79 -6.18 -21.44 12.42
N ILE A 80 -6.11 -21.33 11.10
CA ILE A 80 -7.17 -20.76 10.27
C ILE A 80 -8.27 -21.80 10.09
N LEU A 81 -9.49 -21.43 10.47
CA LEU A 81 -10.70 -22.24 10.36
C LEU A 81 -11.47 -21.92 9.07
N ASP A 82 -11.49 -20.64 8.68
CA ASP A 82 -12.18 -20.19 7.47
C ASP A 82 -11.51 -18.93 6.88
N ILE A 83 -11.64 -18.76 5.56
CA ILE A 83 -11.15 -17.61 4.80
C ILE A 83 -12.28 -17.11 3.91
N THR A 84 -12.72 -15.89 4.14
CA THR A 84 -13.85 -15.29 3.41
C THR A 84 -13.51 -13.92 2.87
N GLU A 85 -14.01 -13.61 1.68
CA GLU A 85 -13.96 -12.24 1.15
C GLU A 85 -15.22 -11.48 1.59
N LYS A 86 -15.05 -10.34 2.25
CA LYS A 86 -16.14 -9.50 2.73
C LYS A 86 -16.01 -8.06 2.21
N PRO A 87 -17.13 -7.40 1.87
CA PRO A 87 -17.13 -6.01 1.42
C PRO A 87 -16.82 -5.01 2.56
N VAL A 88 -16.94 -5.46 3.81
CA VAL A 88 -16.67 -4.68 5.01
C VAL A 88 -16.00 -5.58 6.04
N ALA A 89 -14.91 -5.11 6.62
CA ALA A 89 -14.31 -5.66 7.82
C ALA A 89 -14.55 -4.68 8.99
N TYR A 90 -15.03 -5.20 10.11
CA TYR A 90 -15.31 -4.39 11.30
C TYR A 90 -14.13 -4.44 12.28
N GLU A 91 -14.11 -3.49 13.23
CA GLU A 91 -13.15 -3.48 14.33
C GLU A 91 -13.02 -4.87 15.00
N GLY A 92 -11.78 -5.28 15.25
CA GLY A 92 -11.44 -6.56 15.87
C GLY A 92 -11.42 -7.77 14.93
N MET A 93 -11.78 -7.63 13.65
CA MET A 93 -11.65 -8.71 12.67
C MET A 93 -10.19 -8.88 12.23
N LYS A 94 -9.77 -10.14 12.01
CA LYS A 94 -8.47 -10.42 11.40
C LYS A 94 -8.59 -10.39 9.88
N VAL A 95 -7.83 -9.53 9.23
CA VAL A 95 -7.75 -9.42 7.78
C VAL A 95 -6.38 -9.89 7.28
N SER A 96 -6.34 -10.59 6.15
CA SER A 96 -5.10 -10.95 5.49
C SER A 96 -4.45 -9.73 4.87
N MET A 97 -3.12 -9.62 5.03
CA MET A 97 -2.29 -8.60 4.39
C MET A 97 -1.87 -8.99 2.96
N GLY A 98 -2.44 -10.07 2.41
CA GLY A 98 -2.05 -10.60 1.11
C GLY A 98 -0.61 -11.12 1.08
N VAL A 99 -0.09 -11.55 2.23
CA VAL A 99 1.21 -12.20 2.35
C VAL A 99 1.03 -13.67 2.71
N TYR A 100 1.66 -14.54 1.93
CA TYR A 100 1.58 -15.99 2.07
C TYR A 100 2.98 -16.57 2.05
N LEU A 101 3.32 -17.36 3.06
CA LEU A 101 4.54 -18.15 3.13
C LEU A 101 4.18 -19.63 3.04
N MET A 102 4.83 -20.35 2.13
CA MET A 102 4.62 -21.79 1.93
C MET A 102 5.87 -22.45 1.37
N GLU A 103 5.94 -23.77 1.45
CA GLU A 103 6.98 -24.51 0.71
C GLU A 103 6.80 -24.36 -0.80
N LYS A 104 7.93 -24.33 -1.52
CA LYS A 104 7.93 -24.24 -2.99
C LYS A 104 7.11 -25.36 -3.63
N ALA A 105 7.19 -26.57 -3.10
CA ALA A 105 6.42 -27.71 -3.60
C ALA A 105 4.90 -27.48 -3.51
N VAL A 106 4.42 -26.94 -2.37
CA VAL A 106 3.01 -26.58 -2.16
C VAL A 106 2.57 -25.49 -3.14
N PHE A 107 3.39 -24.45 -3.31
CA PHE A 107 3.10 -23.38 -4.29
C PHE A 107 2.97 -23.91 -5.72
N VAL A 108 3.94 -24.71 -6.17
CA VAL A 108 3.97 -25.27 -7.53
C VAL A 108 2.77 -26.18 -7.78
N GLU A 109 2.46 -27.08 -6.84
CA GLU A 109 1.28 -27.95 -6.92
C GLU A 109 0.00 -27.12 -7.03
N CYS A 110 -0.13 -26.11 -6.16
CA CYS A 110 -1.30 -25.28 -6.06
C CYS A 110 -1.57 -24.51 -7.36
N VAL A 111 -0.54 -23.86 -7.91
CA VAL A 111 -0.63 -23.11 -9.18
C VAL A 111 -0.91 -24.05 -10.35
N ARG A 112 -0.20 -25.18 -10.44
CA ARG A 112 -0.36 -26.13 -11.55
C ARG A 112 -1.77 -26.70 -11.59
N TYR A 113 -2.22 -27.24 -10.46
CA TYR A 113 -3.56 -27.82 -10.34
C TYR A 113 -4.63 -26.78 -10.66
N ALA A 114 -4.59 -25.60 -10.02
CA ALA A 114 -5.63 -24.59 -10.17
C ALA A 114 -5.70 -24.06 -11.62
N TYR A 115 -4.56 -23.83 -12.28
CA TYR A 115 -4.55 -23.33 -13.66
C TYR A 115 -5.06 -24.37 -14.68
N GLU A 116 -4.62 -25.62 -14.54
CA GLU A 116 -4.99 -26.72 -15.43
C GLU A 116 -6.49 -27.02 -15.35
N HIS A 117 -7.09 -26.82 -14.16
CA HIS A 117 -8.53 -26.97 -13.93
C HIS A 117 -9.35 -25.69 -14.19
N GLY A 118 -8.75 -24.68 -14.82
CA GLY A 118 -9.46 -23.49 -15.30
C GLY A 118 -9.61 -22.34 -14.29
N GLY A 119 -8.92 -22.42 -13.15
CA GLY A 119 -8.80 -21.33 -12.18
C GLY A 119 -8.11 -20.08 -12.73
N GLN A 120 -8.35 -18.96 -12.06
CA GLN A 120 -7.94 -17.62 -12.48
C GLN A 120 -7.23 -16.84 -11.37
N ILE A 121 -7.65 -16.98 -10.12
CA ILE A 121 -7.18 -16.20 -8.97
C ILE A 121 -6.55 -17.16 -7.96
N PHE A 122 -5.27 -16.94 -7.65
CA PHE A 122 -4.51 -17.85 -6.78
C PHE A 122 -5.15 -18.02 -5.40
N LEU A 123 -5.55 -16.91 -4.76
CA LEU A 123 -6.20 -16.96 -3.46
C LEU A 123 -7.50 -17.78 -3.50
N LEU A 124 -8.41 -17.49 -4.44
CA LEU A 124 -9.71 -18.14 -4.49
C LEU A 124 -9.62 -19.60 -4.95
N ASP A 125 -8.97 -19.83 -6.09
CA ASP A 125 -8.95 -21.13 -6.78
C ASP A 125 -7.89 -22.08 -6.22
N GLY A 126 -6.76 -21.53 -5.78
CA GLY A 126 -5.63 -22.29 -5.24
C GLY A 126 -5.72 -22.54 -3.74
N ILE A 127 -6.12 -21.54 -2.97
CA ILE A 127 -6.17 -21.61 -1.49
C ILE A 127 -7.59 -21.87 -0.99
N ILE A 128 -8.52 -20.93 -1.13
CA ILE A 128 -9.85 -20.98 -0.48
C ILE A 128 -10.64 -22.22 -0.90
N ARG A 129 -10.79 -22.48 -2.21
CA ARG A 129 -11.54 -23.65 -2.71
C ARG A 129 -10.90 -24.99 -2.34
N ARG A 130 -9.63 -24.98 -1.94
CA ARG A 130 -8.85 -26.17 -1.56
C ARG A 130 -8.41 -26.10 -0.10
N ALA A 131 -9.03 -25.25 0.72
CA ALA A 131 -8.59 -24.99 2.10
C ALA A 131 -8.50 -26.29 2.94
N ALA A 132 -9.40 -27.25 2.68
CA ALA A 132 -9.39 -28.55 3.36
C ALA A 132 -8.14 -29.42 3.09
N ASN A 133 -7.36 -29.10 2.06
CA ASN A 133 -6.12 -29.81 1.72
C ASN A 133 -4.89 -29.27 2.47
N TYR A 134 -5.03 -28.14 3.16
CA TYR A 134 -3.89 -27.42 3.75
C TYR A 134 -4.15 -27.13 5.22
N THR A 135 -3.12 -27.33 6.04
CA THR A 135 -3.06 -26.80 7.39
C THR A 135 -2.55 -25.37 7.31
N MET A 136 -3.39 -24.39 7.65
CA MET A 136 -3.06 -22.98 7.49
C MET A 136 -3.03 -22.25 8.84
N PHE A 137 -2.04 -21.39 9.04
CA PHE A 137 -1.93 -20.58 10.25
C PHE A 137 -1.84 -19.09 9.92
N ALA A 138 -2.43 -18.26 10.78
CA ALA A 138 -2.33 -16.80 10.72
C ALA A 138 -1.22 -16.32 11.65
N TYR A 139 -0.20 -15.67 11.08
CA TYR A 139 0.79 -14.90 11.82
C TYR A 139 0.26 -13.48 12.04
N ALA A 140 0.14 -13.05 13.30
CA ALA A 140 -0.32 -11.70 13.62
C ALA A 140 0.79 -10.66 13.42
N HIS A 141 0.51 -9.64 12.61
CA HIS A 141 1.31 -8.42 12.51
C HIS A 141 0.62 -7.31 13.28
N ASP A 142 1.28 -6.86 14.35
CA ASP A 142 0.74 -5.87 15.29
C ASP A 142 1.19 -4.43 14.97
N GLY A 143 1.98 -4.24 13.90
CA GLY A 143 2.44 -2.92 13.49
C GLY A 143 1.50 -2.24 12.51
N TYR A 144 1.83 -1.01 12.13
CA TYR A 144 1.13 -0.23 11.12
C TYR A 144 0.93 -1.03 9.83
N MET A 145 -0.30 -0.96 9.32
CA MET A 145 -0.71 -1.53 8.05
C MET A 145 -1.73 -0.62 7.39
N ALA A 146 -1.48 -0.23 6.14
CA ALA A 146 -2.47 0.42 5.31
C ALA A 146 -2.69 -0.35 4.01
N HIS A 147 -3.95 -0.64 3.69
CA HIS A 147 -4.35 -1.19 2.40
C HIS A 147 -4.71 -0.06 1.43
N VAL A 148 -3.96 0.06 0.33
CA VAL A 148 -4.10 1.13 -0.67
C VAL A 148 -4.63 0.55 -1.97
N ASP A 149 -5.96 0.57 -2.11
CA ASP A 149 -6.71 0.00 -3.22
C ASP A 149 -7.64 1.01 -3.93
N SER A 150 -7.79 2.21 -3.36
CA SER A 150 -8.64 3.28 -3.88
C SER A 150 -7.98 4.65 -3.72
N MET A 151 -8.56 5.68 -4.33
CA MET A 151 -8.06 7.04 -4.15
C MET A 151 -8.24 7.56 -2.72
N ALA A 152 -9.33 7.16 -2.05
CA ALA A 152 -9.60 7.53 -0.67
C ALA A 152 -8.59 6.88 0.28
N THR A 153 -8.35 5.56 0.13
CA THR A 153 -7.35 4.86 0.94
C THR A 153 -5.93 5.32 0.64
N TYR A 154 -5.61 5.64 -0.62
CA TYR A 154 -4.34 6.29 -0.99
C TYR A 154 -4.14 7.63 -0.26
N TYR A 155 -5.15 8.50 -0.30
CA TYR A 155 -5.08 9.80 0.36
C TYR A 155 -4.90 9.64 1.86
N ARG A 156 -5.77 8.84 2.50
CA ARG A 156 -5.73 8.56 3.94
C ARG A 156 -4.36 8.02 4.37
N ALA A 157 -3.87 6.96 3.72
CA ALA A 157 -2.57 6.35 4.06
C ALA A 157 -1.40 7.33 3.91
N ASN A 158 -1.43 8.23 2.93
CA ASN A 158 -0.40 9.27 2.83
C ASN A 158 -0.53 10.29 3.97
N MET A 159 -1.75 10.75 4.27
CA MET A 159 -1.99 11.72 5.33
C MET A 159 -1.65 11.19 6.72
N GLU A 160 -1.87 9.89 6.98
CA GLU A 160 -1.48 9.21 8.23
C GLU A 160 0.03 9.25 8.48
N ILE A 161 0.86 9.29 7.42
CA ILE A 161 2.33 9.39 7.55
C ILE A 161 2.75 10.74 8.16
N LEU A 162 1.87 11.74 8.23
CA LEU A 162 2.14 12.98 8.97
C LEU A 162 2.09 12.78 10.50
N ASP A 163 1.45 11.71 10.99
CA ASP A 163 1.55 11.31 12.38
C ASP A 163 2.98 10.80 12.68
N PRO A 164 3.70 11.43 13.63
CA PRO A 164 5.05 11.00 14.00
C PRO A 164 5.13 9.52 14.40
N SER A 165 4.11 8.96 15.05
CA SER A 165 4.12 7.57 15.51
C SER A 165 4.15 6.58 14.33
N VAL A 166 3.31 6.81 13.32
CA VAL A 166 3.26 6.03 12.07
C VAL A 166 4.57 6.19 11.30
N TRP A 167 5.07 7.41 11.18
CA TRP A 167 6.30 7.68 10.45
C TRP A 167 7.53 7.04 11.10
N GLU A 168 7.65 7.12 12.42
CA GLU A 168 8.75 6.51 13.17
C GLU A 168 8.72 4.99 13.04
N GLU A 169 7.55 4.35 13.19
CA GLU A 169 7.43 2.90 13.05
C GLU A 169 7.86 2.43 11.65
N LEU A 170 7.39 3.10 10.60
CA LEU A 170 7.68 2.73 9.22
C LEU A 170 9.16 2.94 8.84
N PHE A 171 9.74 4.08 9.21
CA PHE A 171 11.02 4.55 8.63
C PHE A 171 12.20 4.56 9.60
N MET A 172 11.97 4.62 10.92
CA MET A 172 13.04 4.77 11.93
C MET A 172 13.46 3.45 12.60
N GLY A 173 12.79 2.34 12.28
CA GLY A 173 13.19 1.02 12.76
C GLY A 173 14.49 0.49 12.14
N GLU A 174 14.89 -0.70 12.58
CA GLU A 174 16.11 -1.40 12.10
C GLU A 174 16.03 -1.88 10.65
N ARG A 175 14.83 -1.85 10.05
CA ARG A 175 14.53 -2.32 8.70
C ARG A 175 14.33 -1.14 7.75
N PRO A 176 15.40 -0.66 7.07
CA PRO A 176 15.30 0.51 6.21
C PRO A 176 14.47 0.25 4.94
N ILE A 177 13.64 1.22 4.56
CA ILE A 177 12.88 1.19 3.30
C ILE A 177 13.75 1.78 2.19
N TYR A 178 14.14 0.93 1.24
CA TYR A 178 14.93 1.35 0.08
C TYR A 178 14.05 1.84 -1.06
N THR A 179 14.51 2.91 -1.71
CA THR A 179 13.91 3.42 -2.94
C THR A 179 14.99 3.94 -3.87
N LYS A 180 14.62 4.25 -5.11
CA LYS A 180 15.56 4.83 -6.08
C LYS A 180 16.01 6.23 -5.61
N ILE A 181 17.28 6.33 -5.26
CA ILE A 181 17.92 7.59 -4.86
C ILE A 181 17.91 8.57 -6.04
N LYS A 182 17.65 9.84 -5.75
CA LYS A 182 17.77 10.94 -6.69
C LYS A 182 18.38 12.13 -5.97
N ASP A 183 19.50 12.60 -6.50
CA ASP A 183 20.11 13.84 -6.04
C ASP A 183 19.17 15.02 -6.33
N GLY A 184 19.15 15.98 -5.41
CA GLY A 184 18.41 17.21 -5.60
C GLY A 184 18.80 18.23 -4.56
N VAL A 185 18.67 19.51 -4.92
CA VAL A 185 19.00 20.62 -4.04
C VAL A 185 18.12 20.63 -2.78
N PRO A 186 18.60 21.16 -1.65
CA PRO A 186 17.78 21.32 -0.45
C PRO A 186 16.50 22.13 -0.71
N VAL A 187 15.53 21.99 0.19
CA VAL A 187 14.32 22.81 0.18
C VAL A 187 14.69 24.27 0.44
N GLN A 188 14.08 25.19 -0.31
CA GLN A 188 14.24 26.63 -0.13
C GLN A 188 12.97 27.25 0.46
N TYR A 189 13.00 27.56 1.76
CA TYR A 189 12.01 28.38 2.43
C TYR A 189 12.35 29.86 2.22
N LYS A 190 11.43 30.65 1.65
CA LYS A 190 11.59 32.10 1.44
C LYS A 190 10.90 32.90 2.54
N ASP A 191 11.07 34.21 2.54
CA ASP A 191 10.64 35.12 3.61
C ASP A 191 9.17 35.00 4.03
N THR A 192 8.28 34.62 3.12
CA THR A 192 6.83 34.48 3.35
C THR A 192 6.39 33.04 3.59
N ALA A 193 7.32 32.08 3.65
CA ALA A 193 7.00 30.67 3.84
C ALA A 193 6.54 30.39 5.27
N LYS A 194 5.42 29.67 5.40
CA LYS A 194 5.00 29.05 6.65
C LYS A 194 4.68 27.58 6.39
N VAL A 195 5.28 26.69 7.15
CA VAL A 195 5.07 25.25 6.98
C VAL A 195 4.80 24.62 8.32
N GLU A 196 3.69 23.89 8.42
CA GLU A 196 3.23 23.24 9.64
C GLU A 196 2.78 21.81 9.32
N ASN A 197 3.19 20.85 10.17
CA ASN A 197 2.84 19.44 10.06
C ASN A 197 2.87 18.89 8.61
N SER A 198 4.00 19.07 7.92
CA SER A 198 4.07 18.79 6.47
C SER A 198 5.42 18.18 6.08
N LEU A 199 5.37 17.24 5.14
CA LEU A 199 6.55 16.59 4.59
C LEU A 199 6.93 17.24 3.26
N ILE A 200 8.09 17.89 3.23
CA ILE A 200 8.58 18.62 2.06
C ILE A 200 9.83 17.94 1.48
N ALA A 201 9.70 17.40 0.28
CA ALA A 201 10.82 16.76 -0.41
C ALA A 201 11.78 17.78 -1.04
N ASN A 202 12.99 17.31 -1.35
CA ASN A 202 14.06 18.12 -1.93
C ASN A 202 13.68 18.77 -3.29
N GLY A 203 14.29 19.92 -3.59
CA GLY A 203 14.03 20.72 -4.78
C GLY A 203 12.84 21.67 -4.68
N CYS A 204 12.09 21.66 -3.58
CA CYS A 204 10.95 22.55 -3.38
C CYS A 204 11.37 24.00 -3.12
N ILE A 205 10.58 24.95 -3.63
CA ILE A 205 10.72 26.38 -3.34
C ILE A 205 9.41 26.89 -2.76
N ILE A 206 9.42 27.33 -1.51
CA ILE A 206 8.21 27.69 -0.78
C ILE A 206 8.17 29.20 -0.51
N ARG A 207 7.10 29.85 -0.98
CA ARG A 207 6.77 31.26 -0.69
C ARG A 207 5.39 31.45 -0.07
N GLY A 208 4.62 30.38 0.13
CA GLY A 208 3.26 30.40 0.67
C GLY A 208 3.14 29.64 2.00
N GLU A 209 1.90 29.36 2.38
CA GLU A 209 1.53 28.61 3.57
C GLU A 209 1.21 27.15 3.19
N VAL A 210 1.82 26.18 3.87
CA VAL A 210 1.62 24.74 3.66
C VAL A 210 1.35 24.09 5.01
N GLU A 211 0.20 23.46 5.16
CA GLU A 211 -0.28 22.91 6.42
C GLU A 211 -0.82 21.50 6.19
N ASN A 212 -0.49 20.54 7.06
CA ASN A 212 -0.98 19.16 6.98
C ASN A 212 -0.87 18.60 5.54
N SER A 213 0.30 18.69 4.90
CA SER A 213 0.42 18.41 3.47
C SER A 213 1.74 17.74 3.10
N ILE A 214 1.73 17.04 1.97
CA ILE A 214 2.91 16.33 1.45
C ILE A 214 3.28 16.92 0.09
N LEU A 215 4.46 17.50 0.00
CA LEU A 215 5.00 18.07 -1.23
C LEU A 215 6.17 17.22 -1.72
N PHE A 216 6.01 16.62 -2.89
CA PHE A 216 7.04 15.86 -3.56
C PHE A 216 8.08 16.76 -4.24
N ARG A 217 9.12 16.12 -4.78
CA ARG A 217 10.32 16.79 -5.28
C ARG A 217 10.02 17.86 -6.32
N GLY A 218 10.68 19.01 -6.20
CA GLY A 218 10.67 20.06 -7.21
C GLY A 218 9.36 20.86 -7.28
N VAL A 219 8.53 20.85 -6.24
CA VAL A 219 7.30 21.66 -6.21
C VAL A 219 7.64 23.14 -5.95
N THR A 220 7.04 24.03 -6.75
CA THR A 220 7.15 25.47 -6.53
C THR A 220 5.84 26.01 -5.96
N VAL A 221 5.93 26.74 -4.85
CA VAL A 221 4.80 27.37 -4.18
C VAL A 221 4.98 28.88 -4.25
N GLY A 222 4.03 29.55 -4.91
CA GLY A 222 3.98 31.00 -5.12
C GLY A 222 3.68 31.79 -3.84
N ARG A 223 3.76 33.12 -3.95
CA ARG A 223 3.42 34.03 -2.84
C ARG A 223 1.92 34.02 -2.59
N GLY A 224 1.52 34.07 -1.32
CA GLY A 224 0.10 34.09 -0.93
C GLY A 224 -0.65 32.80 -1.21
N VAL A 225 0.04 31.74 -1.65
CA VAL A 225 -0.56 30.41 -1.83
C VAL A 225 -0.87 29.78 -0.48
N LYS A 226 -1.99 29.06 -0.40
CA LYS A 226 -2.36 28.26 0.77
C LYS A 226 -2.63 26.81 0.35
N ILE A 227 -1.85 25.88 0.88
CA ILE A 227 -2.00 24.44 0.65
C ILE A 227 -2.34 23.79 1.98
N ARG A 228 -3.45 23.06 2.04
CA ARG A 228 -3.95 22.38 3.24
C ARG A 228 -4.40 20.97 2.92
N ASN A 229 -4.09 20.01 3.79
CA ASN A 229 -4.60 18.63 3.66
C ASN A 229 -4.42 18.12 2.22
N SER A 230 -3.23 18.24 1.64
CA SER A 230 -3.07 18.02 0.19
C SER A 230 -1.78 17.29 -0.14
N ILE A 231 -1.83 16.52 -1.23
CA ILE A 231 -0.71 15.74 -1.76
C ILE A 231 -0.32 16.34 -3.10
N ILE A 232 0.84 16.97 -3.18
CA ILE A 232 1.33 17.64 -4.38
C ILE A 232 2.51 16.85 -4.94
N MET A 233 2.29 16.12 -6.04
CA MET A 233 3.32 15.29 -6.66
C MET A 233 4.43 16.10 -7.37
N GLN A 234 5.39 15.39 -7.95
CA GLN A 234 6.65 15.97 -8.41
C GLN A 234 6.44 17.07 -9.45
N LYS A 235 7.25 18.12 -9.36
CA LYS A 235 7.38 19.21 -10.34
C LYS A 235 6.08 20.00 -10.59
N CYS A 236 5.18 20.05 -9.62
CA CYS A 236 4.02 20.93 -9.72
C CYS A 236 4.41 22.40 -9.47
N ASP A 237 3.71 23.31 -10.15
CA ASP A 237 3.85 24.77 -9.98
C ASP A 237 2.53 25.34 -9.49
N ILE A 238 2.51 25.81 -8.24
CA ILE A 238 1.33 26.40 -7.62
C ILE A 238 1.55 27.91 -7.58
N GLN A 239 0.91 28.63 -8.52
CA GLN A 239 1.17 30.04 -8.75
C GLN A 239 0.50 30.95 -7.71
N ASN A 240 0.92 32.21 -7.69
CA ASN A 240 0.58 33.18 -6.65
C ASN A 240 -0.92 33.25 -6.35
N GLY A 241 -1.28 33.37 -5.06
CA GLY A 241 -2.67 33.54 -4.61
C GLY A 241 -3.56 32.30 -4.70
N ALA A 242 -3.07 31.17 -5.22
CA ALA A 242 -3.86 29.95 -5.31
C ALA A 242 -4.17 29.32 -3.94
N CYS A 243 -5.35 28.71 -3.81
CA CYS A 243 -5.79 27.97 -2.63
C CYS A 243 -6.05 26.52 -3.00
N VAL A 244 -5.47 25.57 -2.27
CA VAL A 244 -5.52 24.14 -2.54
C VAL A 244 -5.84 23.41 -1.23
N GLU A 245 -6.99 22.74 -1.16
CA GLU A 245 -7.46 22.08 0.07
C GLU A 245 -8.08 20.70 -0.23
N ASN A 246 -7.60 19.62 0.40
CA ASN A 246 -8.05 18.24 0.12
C ASN A 246 -7.89 17.86 -1.36
N VAL A 247 -6.72 18.15 -1.93
CA VAL A 247 -6.42 17.95 -3.36
C VAL A 247 -5.22 17.02 -3.52
N ILE A 248 -5.29 16.16 -4.53
CA ILE A 248 -4.16 15.39 -5.02
C ILE A 248 -3.77 15.93 -6.40
N CYS A 249 -2.62 16.58 -6.50
CA CYS A 249 -2.04 16.97 -7.78
C CYS A 249 -1.06 15.89 -8.24
N ASP A 250 -1.32 15.25 -9.38
CA ASP A 250 -0.35 14.37 -10.05
C ASP A 250 0.79 15.20 -10.68
N LYS A 251 1.76 14.55 -11.29
CA LYS A 251 3.05 15.13 -11.70
C LYS A 251 2.89 16.27 -12.72
N ASN A 252 3.75 17.27 -12.61
CA ASN A 252 3.84 18.41 -13.52
C ASN A 252 2.52 19.20 -13.66
N VAL A 253 1.69 19.24 -12.62
CA VAL A 253 0.47 20.05 -12.62
C VAL A 253 0.82 21.51 -12.38
N VAL A 254 0.19 22.40 -13.13
CA VAL A 254 0.29 23.86 -12.94
C VAL A 254 -1.07 24.38 -12.46
N ILE A 255 -1.11 24.92 -11.25
CA ILE A 255 -2.27 25.66 -10.75
C ILE A 255 -1.98 27.14 -10.99
N THR A 256 -2.75 27.76 -11.88
CA THR A 256 -2.57 29.17 -12.24
C THR A 256 -2.95 30.11 -11.11
N ALA A 257 -2.52 31.36 -11.23
CA ALA A 257 -2.71 32.36 -10.18
C ALA A 257 -4.18 32.52 -9.76
N ASP A 258 -4.39 32.75 -8.46
CA ASP A 258 -5.69 33.02 -7.83
C ASP A 258 -6.75 31.90 -7.97
N LYS A 259 -6.37 30.71 -8.44
CA LYS A 259 -7.27 29.55 -8.54
C LYS A 259 -7.52 28.89 -7.21
N TRP A 260 -8.78 28.52 -6.97
CA TRP A 260 -9.21 27.84 -5.76
C TRP A 260 -9.67 26.42 -6.10
N LEU A 261 -8.96 25.43 -5.58
CA LEU A 261 -9.29 24.02 -5.71
C LEU A 261 -9.59 23.45 -4.33
N LYS A 262 -10.76 22.83 -4.18
CA LYS A 262 -11.20 22.25 -2.92
C LYS A 262 -11.87 20.89 -3.15
N GLY A 263 -11.35 19.86 -2.51
CA GLY A 263 -11.99 18.56 -2.36
C GLY A 263 -12.53 18.36 -0.94
N ALA A 264 -12.83 17.10 -0.61
CA ALA A 264 -13.18 16.65 0.73
C ALA A 264 -12.20 15.58 1.22
N MET A 265 -12.11 15.33 2.53
CA MET A 265 -11.17 14.35 3.09
C MET A 265 -11.42 12.92 2.56
N GLU A 266 -12.69 12.51 2.44
CA GLU A 266 -13.06 11.19 1.88
C GLU A 266 -13.06 11.18 0.34
N TYR A 267 -13.20 12.35 -0.29
CA TYR A 267 -13.28 12.52 -1.73
C TYR A 267 -12.33 13.63 -2.17
N PRO A 268 -11.02 13.37 -2.15
CA PRO A 268 -10.03 14.36 -2.54
C PRO A 268 -10.19 14.71 -4.02
N LEU A 269 -10.04 15.99 -4.36
CA LEU A 269 -10.08 16.41 -5.76
C LEU A 269 -8.77 16.01 -6.43
N VAL A 270 -8.85 15.19 -7.49
CA VAL A 270 -7.67 14.69 -8.20
C VAL A 270 -7.42 15.48 -9.48
N ILE A 271 -6.24 16.10 -9.58
CA ILE A 271 -5.80 16.78 -10.79
C ILE A 271 -4.80 15.89 -11.53
N ARG A 272 -5.13 15.55 -12.78
CA ARG A 272 -4.35 14.64 -13.61
C ARG A 272 -3.01 15.25 -14.05
N LYS A 273 -2.06 14.36 -14.33
CA LYS A 273 -0.71 14.69 -14.78
C LYS A 273 -0.69 15.68 -15.95
N ASN A 274 0.24 16.64 -15.90
CA ASN A 274 0.46 17.68 -16.91
C ASN A 274 -0.74 18.62 -17.16
N ALA A 275 -1.72 18.67 -16.26
CA ALA A 275 -2.82 19.62 -16.38
C ALA A 275 -2.37 21.03 -15.98
N THR A 276 -2.93 22.02 -16.67
CA THR A 276 -2.86 23.44 -16.29
C THR A 276 -4.28 23.93 -16.04
N ILE A 277 -4.54 24.48 -14.85
CA ILE A 277 -5.89 24.87 -14.38
C ILE A 277 -5.94 26.32 -13.95
#